data_AF-A0A1G0KWE7-F1
#
_entry.id   AF-A0A1G0KWE7-F1
#
_cell.length_a   1.000
_cell.length_b   1.000
_cell.length_c   1.000
_cell.angle_alpha   90.00
_cell.angle_beta   90.00
_cell.angle_gamma   90.00
#
_symmetry.space_group_name_H-M   'P 1'
#
loop_
_entity.id
_entity.type
_entity.pdbx_description
1 polymer ?
#
loop_
_entity_poly.entity_id
_entity_poly.type
_entity_poly.pdbx_seq_one_letter_code
_entity_poly.pdbx_strand_id
1 'polypeptide(L)'
;MSDNHPKTVREIRINPIVPTESVLVATARGMRPRKAEERVARDDRVHVETCPFCRGNEDKTPPAIAHWPSEKDWEIRMVENLYPVLGSDPGDGNVNFGLQQAIEGYGRHEVMIDHHHHGIRLHEMSEAHIAMLFGAYRERMEQLYASDNRLKYVLVFKNYGLAAGGSIPHTHSQIIATPVVPQNVHDEVENSHRHHQKYGQCIFCTLIDEALSYEATIYDRKSGEIKRKIDVGQYVIERSEHFVAIKPFASRYEWEVHILPLEHAPDFLQVTPELLADFAGVLKRTMARLDAVLEGAQYNYFIHSQPHGESFADCGKSYHWHLEICPRTTIPTGFELGSGLFVSTISPEDAAAKLRDVRLEL
;
A
#
# COMPACT_ATOMS: atom_id res chain seq x y z
N MET A 1 23.04 35.48 16.71
CA MET A 1 22.21 35.29 15.50
C MET A 1 22.26 33.81 15.20
N SER A 2 21.26 33.04 15.63
CA SER A 2 21.18 31.61 15.37
C SER A 2 20.78 31.42 13.91
N ASP A 3 21.68 30.87 13.12
CA ASP A 3 21.48 30.59 11.71
C ASP A 3 20.47 29.43 11.56
N ASN A 4 19.18 29.77 11.57
CA ASN A 4 18.08 28.81 11.48
C ASN A 4 17.76 28.49 10.01
N HIS A 5 18.78 28.14 9.24
CA HIS A 5 18.58 27.58 7.91
C HIS A 5 18.17 26.10 8.08
N PRO A 6 17.02 25.66 7.53
CA PRO A 6 16.65 24.26 7.59
C PRO A 6 17.77 23.42 6.96
N LYS A 7 18.30 22.44 7.71
CA LYS A 7 19.40 21.59 7.24
C LYS A 7 18.96 20.87 5.97
N THR A 8 19.56 21.25 4.84
CA THR A 8 19.28 20.59 3.56
C THR A 8 19.96 19.23 3.52
N VAL A 9 19.18 18.16 3.51
CA VAL A 9 19.63 16.78 3.33
C VAL A 9 19.73 16.44 1.84
N ARG A 10 20.83 15.77 1.45
CA ARG A 10 21.08 15.17 0.13
C ARG A 10 21.75 13.81 0.31
N GLU A 11 20.99 12.74 0.18
CA GLU A 11 21.50 11.37 0.38
C GLU A 11 20.72 10.34 -0.42
N ILE A 12 21.31 9.16 -0.59
CA ILE A 12 20.63 7.99 -1.15
C ILE A 12 20.31 7.05 0.00
N ARG A 13 19.04 6.71 0.17
CA ARG A 13 18.56 5.74 1.16
C ARG A 13 18.24 4.44 0.45
N ILE A 14 18.84 3.36 0.93
CA ILE A 14 18.73 2.05 0.32
C ILE A 14 17.52 1.33 0.90
N ASN A 15 16.66 0.80 0.03
CA ASN A 15 15.63 -0.16 0.42
C ASN A 15 16.25 -1.58 0.43
N PRO A 16 16.39 -2.23 1.59
CA PRO A 16 17.02 -3.56 1.65
C PRO A 16 16.12 -4.69 1.15
N ILE A 17 14.80 -4.45 1.06
CA ILE A 17 13.79 -5.44 0.64
C ILE A 17 13.66 -5.41 -0.89
N VAL A 18 13.57 -4.22 -1.48
CA VAL A 18 13.52 -4.03 -2.95
C VAL A 18 14.55 -2.97 -3.35
N PRO A 19 15.82 -3.34 -3.61
CA PRO A 19 16.90 -2.38 -3.82
C PRO A 19 16.70 -1.42 -4.99
N THR A 20 15.95 -1.84 -6.02
CA THR A 20 15.58 -1.00 -7.17
C THR A 20 14.72 0.20 -6.75
N GLU A 21 14.06 0.13 -5.61
CA GLU A 21 13.20 1.18 -5.07
C GLU A 21 13.93 2.15 -4.12
N SER A 22 15.27 2.17 -4.16
CA SER A 22 16.07 3.09 -3.36
C SER A 22 15.80 4.56 -3.73
N VAL A 23 15.97 5.46 -2.76
CA VAL A 23 15.42 6.82 -2.82
C VAL A 23 16.51 7.87 -2.64
N LEU A 24 16.52 8.87 -3.51
CA LEU A 24 17.30 10.10 -3.35
C LEU A 24 16.49 11.10 -2.53
N VAL A 25 16.90 11.32 -1.28
CA VAL A 25 16.30 12.34 -0.40
C VAL A 25 16.99 13.67 -0.68
N ALA A 26 16.27 14.63 -1.25
CA ALA A 26 16.79 15.92 -1.71
C ALA A 26 15.91 17.10 -1.28
N THR A 27 15.91 17.40 0.03
CA THR A 27 15.05 18.42 0.67
C THR A 27 15.13 19.82 0.06
N ALA A 28 16.31 20.23 -0.44
CA ALA A 28 16.47 21.53 -1.11
C ALA A 28 15.61 21.68 -2.39
N ARG A 29 15.19 20.57 -3.02
CA ARG A 29 14.29 20.62 -4.19
C ARG A 29 12.86 21.03 -3.82
N GLY A 30 12.44 20.82 -2.57
CA GLY A 30 11.14 21.25 -2.06
C GLY A 30 10.97 22.78 -2.05
N MET A 31 12.08 23.53 -1.99
CA MET A 31 12.10 25.00 -1.98
C MET A 31 11.91 25.62 -3.37
N ARG A 32 11.82 24.81 -4.45
CA ARG A 32 11.59 25.34 -5.79
C ARG A 32 10.18 25.91 -5.87
N PRO A 33 9.99 27.08 -6.52
CA PRO A 33 8.65 27.62 -6.77
C PRO A 33 7.81 26.57 -7.52
N ARG A 34 6.79 26.03 -6.86
CA ARG A 34 5.78 25.19 -7.50
C ARG A 34 4.63 26.11 -7.91
N LYS A 35 4.08 25.93 -9.12
CA LYS A 35 2.74 26.46 -9.40
C LYS A 35 1.81 25.75 -8.43
N ALA A 36 0.97 26.50 -7.72
CA ALA A 36 -0.12 25.92 -6.97
C ALA A 36 -0.99 25.14 -7.96
N GLU A 37 -1.11 23.83 -7.77
CA GLU A 37 -2.07 23.04 -8.53
C GLU A 37 -3.47 23.47 -8.11
N GLU A 38 -4.35 23.65 -9.10
CA GLU A 38 -5.76 23.91 -8.83
C GLU A 38 -6.35 22.70 -8.11
N ARG A 39 -6.85 22.94 -6.90
CA ARG A 39 -7.55 21.93 -6.13
C ARG A 39 -8.87 21.66 -6.83
N VAL A 40 -9.03 20.45 -7.38
CA VAL A 40 -10.31 20.00 -7.91
C VAL A 40 -11.29 19.84 -6.75
N ALA A 41 -12.46 20.48 -6.87
CA ALA A 41 -13.53 20.35 -5.89
C ALA A 41 -13.95 18.88 -5.77
N ARG A 42 -14.12 18.39 -4.54
CA ARG A 42 -14.45 16.99 -4.27
C ARG A 42 -15.93 16.72 -4.53
N ASP A 43 -16.24 15.47 -4.81
CA ASP A 43 -17.60 14.96 -4.86
C ASP A 43 -17.88 14.17 -3.59
N ASP A 44 -18.52 14.82 -2.64
CA ASP A 44 -18.91 14.37 -1.31
C ASP A 44 -20.39 13.95 -1.24
N ARG A 45 -21.04 13.80 -2.41
CA ARG A 45 -22.42 13.31 -2.48
C ARG A 45 -22.52 11.89 -1.92
N VAL A 46 -23.66 11.59 -1.31
CA VAL A 46 -23.98 10.23 -0.84
C VAL A 46 -24.36 9.32 -2.01
N HIS A 47 -25.03 9.89 -3.02
CA HIS A 47 -25.51 9.16 -4.20
C HIS A 47 -25.40 10.03 -5.44
N VAL A 48 -25.08 9.40 -6.57
CA VAL A 48 -25.01 10.02 -7.90
C VAL A 48 -25.73 9.11 -8.90
N GLU A 49 -26.81 9.61 -9.51
CA GLU A 49 -27.66 8.82 -10.41
C GLU A 49 -26.91 8.22 -11.60
N THR A 50 -25.87 8.90 -12.11
CA THR A 50 -25.07 8.45 -13.25
C THR A 50 -23.95 7.49 -12.86
N CYS A 51 -23.65 7.34 -11.56
CA CYS A 51 -22.56 6.48 -11.11
C CYS A 51 -23.00 5.01 -11.07
N PRO A 52 -22.33 4.08 -11.77
CA PRO A 52 -22.70 2.67 -11.79
C PRO A 52 -22.49 1.97 -10.43
N PHE A 53 -21.65 2.52 -9.55
CA PHE A 53 -21.33 1.91 -8.25
C PHE A 53 -22.22 2.40 -7.11
N CYS A 54 -23.05 3.41 -7.35
CA CYS A 54 -24.03 3.84 -6.36
C CYS A 54 -25.13 2.79 -6.18
N ARG A 55 -25.51 2.54 -4.93
CA ARG A 55 -26.64 1.64 -4.61
C ARG A 55 -27.93 2.12 -5.28
N GLY A 56 -28.66 1.19 -5.89
CA GLY A 56 -29.81 1.46 -6.76
C GLY A 56 -29.48 1.53 -8.26
N ASN A 57 -28.19 1.54 -8.65
CA ASN A 57 -27.74 1.49 -10.05
C ASN A 57 -27.10 0.13 -10.42
N GLU A 58 -27.50 -0.96 -9.74
CA GLU A 58 -26.90 -2.28 -9.90
C GLU A 58 -27.03 -2.86 -11.33
N ASP A 59 -27.99 -2.36 -12.11
CA ASP A 59 -28.23 -2.67 -13.52
C ASP A 59 -27.13 -2.12 -14.46
N LYS A 60 -26.32 -1.17 -13.98
CA LYS A 60 -25.23 -0.54 -14.73
C LYS A 60 -23.88 -1.22 -14.54
N THR A 61 -23.84 -2.31 -13.78
CA THR A 61 -22.65 -3.13 -13.53
C THR A 61 -22.89 -4.56 -14.02
N PRO A 62 -21.83 -5.36 -14.25
CA PRO A 62 -21.97 -6.81 -14.39
C PRO A 62 -22.69 -7.45 -13.18
N PRO A 63 -23.18 -8.70 -13.32
CA PRO A 63 -23.78 -9.43 -12.21
C PRO A 63 -22.88 -9.45 -10.98
N ALA A 64 -23.49 -9.38 -9.80
CA ALA A 64 -22.74 -9.42 -8.55
C ALA A 64 -22.12 -10.81 -8.37
N ILE A 65 -20.83 -10.83 -8.01
CA ILE A 65 -20.13 -12.04 -7.57
C ILE A 65 -20.49 -12.31 -6.11
N ALA A 66 -20.50 -11.27 -5.28
CA ALA A 66 -20.80 -11.34 -3.85
C ALA A 66 -21.21 -9.97 -3.28
N HIS A 67 -21.77 -9.99 -2.08
CA HIS A 67 -22.21 -8.82 -1.33
C HIS A 67 -22.04 -9.05 0.17
N TRP A 68 -21.68 -7.99 0.90
CA TRP A 68 -21.52 -8.00 2.35
C TRP A 68 -22.32 -6.84 2.97
N PRO A 69 -23.24 -7.11 3.91
CA PRO A 69 -23.77 -8.45 4.24
C PRO A 69 -24.45 -9.11 3.02
N SER A 70 -24.67 -10.43 3.08
CA SER A 70 -25.26 -11.20 1.96
C SER A 70 -26.75 -10.89 1.68
N GLU A 71 -27.34 -9.97 2.43
CA GLU A 71 -28.69 -9.47 2.22
C GLU A 71 -28.77 -8.52 1.02
N LYS A 72 -29.99 -8.10 0.64
CA LYS A 72 -30.20 -7.17 -0.49
C LYS A 72 -29.60 -5.78 -0.23
N ASP A 73 -29.54 -5.40 1.02
CA ASP A 73 -29.06 -4.10 1.48
C ASP A 73 -27.56 -4.18 1.76
N TRP A 74 -26.80 -4.29 0.67
CA TRP A 74 -25.35 -4.44 0.72
C TRP A 74 -24.66 -3.16 1.21
N GLU A 75 -23.58 -3.35 1.97
CA GLU A 75 -22.63 -2.32 2.37
C GLU A 75 -21.40 -2.31 1.45
N ILE A 76 -20.98 -3.50 1.04
CA ILE A 76 -19.92 -3.76 0.07
C ILE A 76 -20.47 -4.70 -1.00
N ARG A 77 -20.11 -4.45 -2.27
CA ARG A 77 -20.55 -5.28 -3.40
C ARG A 77 -19.40 -5.56 -4.34
N MET A 78 -19.31 -6.79 -4.81
CA MET A 78 -18.27 -7.20 -5.76
C MET A 78 -18.87 -7.60 -7.10
N VAL A 79 -18.24 -7.16 -8.18
CA VAL A 79 -18.64 -7.44 -9.55
C VAL A 79 -17.39 -7.76 -10.38
N GLU A 80 -17.58 -8.43 -11.52
CA GLU A 80 -16.50 -8.54 -12.51
C GLU A 80 -16.14 -7.14 -13.04
N ASN A 81 -14.86 -6.94 -13.38
CA ASN A 81 -14.48 -5.73 -14.09
C ASN A 81 -15.04 -5.79 -15.52
N LEU A 82 -15.75 -4.74 -15.96
CA LEU A 82 -16.32 -4.67 -17.31
C LEU A 82 -15.24 -4.68 -18.41
N TYR A 83 -14.02 -4.26 -18.07
CA TYR A 83 -12.86 -4.24 -18.95
C TYR A 83 -11.70 -5.01 -18.27
N PRO A 84 -11.80 -6.34 -18.17
CA PRO A 84 -10.82 -7.13 -17.44
C PRO A 84 -9.49 -7.14 -18.20
N VAL A 85 -8.37 -7.06 -17.46
CA VAL A 85 -7.02 -7.13 -18.06
C VAL A 85 -6.56 -8.58 -18.26
N LEU A 86 -7.29 -9.53 -17.67
CA LEU A 86 -7.06 -10.98 -17.77
C LEU A 86 -8.38 -11.70 -18.04
N GLY A 87 -8.34 -12.70 -18.90
CA GLY A 87 -9.48 -13.54 -19.26
C GLY A 87 -9.56 -14.82 -18.43
N SER A 88 -10.76 -15.39 -18.37
CA SER A 88 -11.02 -16.70 -17.75
C SER A 88 -10.95 -17.88 -18.73
N ASP A 89 -10.88 -17.60 -20.03
CA ASP A 89 -10.93 -18.63 -21.06
C ASP A 89 -9.60 -19.41 -21.13
N PRO A 90 -9.64 -20.72 -21.38
CA PRO A 90 -8.46 -21.50 -21.70
C PRO A 90 -8.07 -21.22 -23.16
N GLY A 91 -7.00 -20.45 -23.38
CA GLY A 91 -6.57 -20.04 -24.71
C GLY A 91 -5.61 -21.03 -25.37
N ASP A 92 -5.07 -20.57 -26.50
CA ASP A 92 -4.34 -21.38 -27.50
C ASP A 92 -2.91 -21.76 -27.09
N GLY A 93 -2.53 -21.53 -25.82
CA GLY A 93 -1.23 -21.88 -25.24
C GLY A 93 -0.17 -20.78 -25.30
N ASN A 94 0.94 -20.99 -24.59
CA ASN A 94 2.04 -20.04 -24.50
C ASN A 94 2.90 -20.03 -25.77
N VAL A 95 3.33 -18.85 -26.22
CA VAL A 95 4.28 -18.70 -27.34
C VAL A 95 5.67 -18.44 -26.77
N ASN A 96 6.65 -19.26 -27.19
CA ASN A 96 8.05 -19.05 -26.85
C ASN A 96 8.90 -19.08 -28.12
N PHE A 97 9.54 -17.94 -28.42
CA PHE A 97 10.46 -17.78 -29.53
C PHE A 97 11.73 -17.09 -29.03
N GLY A 98 12.73 -17.90 -28.63
CA GLY A 98 14.02 -17.39 -28.16
C GLY A 98 13.89 -16.58 -26.87
N LEU A 99 14.12 -15.26 -26.96
CA LEU A 99 13.96 -14.31 -25.84
C LEU A 99 12.53 -13.79 -25.71
N GLN A 100 11.74 -13.89 -26.78
CA GLN A 100 10.35 -13.44 -26.80
C GLN A 100 9.47 -14.53 -26.22
N GLN A 101 8.75 -14.20 -25.16
CA GLN A 101 7.80 -15.10 -24.51
C GLN A 101 6.48 -14.36 -24.35
N ALA A 102 5.39 -15.02 -24.70
CA ALA A 102 4.05 -14.59 -24.41
C ALA A 102 3.37 -15.70 -23.62
N ILE A 103 3.01 -15.38 -22.38
CA ILE A 103 2.10 -16.19 -21.60
C ILE A 103 0.68 -15.69 -21.86
N GLU A 104 -0.27 -16.60 -21.82
CA GLU A 104 -1.66 -16.22 -21.94
C GLU A 104 -2.08 -15.30 -20.78
N GLY A 105 -2.89 -14.28 -21.09
CA GLY A 105 -3.48 -13.37 -20.10
C GLY A 105 -4.59 -14.03 -19.29
N TYR A 106 -4.34 -15.21 -18.73
CA TYR A 106 -5.26 -15.92 -17.86
C TYR A 106 -5.31 -15.28 -16.47
N GLY A 107 -6.49 -15.18 -15.85
CA GLY A 107 -6.62 -14.65 -14.49
C GLY A 107 -8.04 -14.24 -14.12
N ARG A 108 -8.17 -13.42 -13.08
CA ARG A 108 -9.44 -12.75 -12.72
C ARG A 108 -9.18 -11.26 -12.49
N HIS A 109 -10.13 -10.43 -12.89
CA HIS A 109 -10.10 -8.99 -12.61
C HIS A 109 -11.48 -8.57 -12.11
N GLU A 110 -11.55 -8.21 -10.84
CA GLU A 110 -12.80 -7.96 -10.12
C GLU A 110 -12.73 -6.59 -9.44
N VAL A 111 -13.90 -5.97 -9.30
CA VAL A 111 -14.07 -4.67 -8.65
C VAL A 111 -14.84 -4.87 -7.35
N MET A 112 -14.25 -4.40 -6.25
CA MET A 112 -14.91 -4.28 -4.96
C MET A 112 -15.42 -2.84 -4.81
N ILE A 113 -16.73 -2.66 -4.78
CA ILE A 113 -17.37 -1.40 -4.43
C ILE A 113 -17.32 -1.31 -2.90
N ASP A 114 -16.38 -0.49 -2.39
CA ASP A 114 -15.96 -0.54 -0.99
C ASP A 114 -17.03 -0.02 -0.02
N HIS A 115 -17.97 0.82 -0.48
CA HIS A 115 -19.06 1.36 0.33
C HIS A 115 -20.22 1.81 -0.57
N HIS A 116 -21.44 1.79 -0.06
CA HIS A 116 -22.61 2.30 -0.78
C HIS A 116 -22.66 3.84 -0.94
N HIS A 117 -21.89 4.60 -0.16
CA HIS A 117 -21.81 6.07 -0.23
C HIS A 117 -20.78 6.49 -1.28
N HIS A 118 -21.16 7.37 -2.19
CA HIS A 118 -20.32 7.74 -3.34
C HIS A 118 -19.01 8.42 -2.94
N GLY A 119 -19.09 9.52 -2.18
CA GLY A 119 -17.94 10.36 -1.85
C GLY A 119 -17.16 9.99 -0.58
N ILE A 120 -17.52 8.91 0.11
CA ILE A 120 -16.95 8.61 1.43
C ILE A 120 -15.45 8.27 1.35
N ARG A 121 -14.67 8.85 2.26
CA ARG A 121 -13.24 8.57 2.43
C ARG A 121 -13.04 7.41 3.40
N LEU A 122 -11.92 6.70 3.26
CA LEU A 122 -11.63 5.54 4.12
C LEU A 122 -11.66 5.89 5.61
N HIS A 123 -11.08 7.02 6.01
CA HIS A 123 -11.08 7.42 7.42
C HIS A 123 -12.45 7.89 7.95
N GLU A 124 -13.42 8.17 7.07
CA GLU A 124 -14.79 8.50 7.46
C GLU A 124 -15.65 7.26 7.70
N MET A 125 -15.23 6.10 7.16
CA MET A 125 -15.89 4.82 7.40
C MET A 125 -15.78 4.43 8.87
N SER A 126 -16.75 3.66 9.38
CA SER A 126 -16.66 3.07 10.71
C SER A 126 -15.55 2.01 10.75
N GLU A 127 -14.95 1.78 11.92
CA GLU A 127 -13.93 0.72 12.07
C GLU A 127 -14.52 -0.66 11.74
N ALA A 128 -15.78 -0.90 12.13
CA ALA A 128 -16.50 -2.11 11.77
C ALA A 128 -16.63 -2.31 10.24
N HIS A 129 -16.87 -1.23 9.50
CA HIS A 129 -16.95 -1.28 8.03
C HIS A 129 -15.59 -1.57 7.40
N ILE A 130 -14.51 -0.93 7.89
CA ILE A 130 -13.16 -1.19 7.41
C ILE A 130 -12.77 -2.66 7.71
N ALA A 131 -13.06 -3.17 8.90
CA ALA A 131 -12.82 -4.57 9.24
C ALA A 131 -13.60 -5.53 8.31
N MET A 132 -14.86 -5.22 8.02
CA MET A 132 -15.68 -5.97 7.06
C MET A 132 -15.09 -5.92 5.64
N LEU A 133 -14.61 -4.77 5.19
CA LEU A 133 -13.99 -4.60 3.87
C LEU A 133 -12.73 -5.45 3.69
N PHE A 134 -11.83 -5.42 4.67
CA PHE A 134 -10.62 -6.24 4.62
C PHE A 134 -10.92 -7.73 4.86
N GLY A 135 -11.97 -8.05 5.61
CA GLY A 135 -12.51 -9.41 5.70
C GLY A 135 -13.03 -9.92 4.36
N ALA A 136 -13.75 -9.08 3.60
CA ALA A 136 -14.22 -9.41 2.25
C ALA A 136 -13.06 -9.62 1.27
N TYR A 137 -11.99 -8.82 1.37
CA TYR A 137 -10.76 -9.06 0.61
C TYR A 137 -10.16 -10.43 0.93
N ARG A 138 -10.00 -10.76 2.22
CA ARG A 138 -9.44 -12.05 2.67
C ARG A 138 -10.28 -13.22 2.15
N GLU A 139 -11.60 -13.16 2.34
CA GLU A 139 -12.54 -14.18 1.88
C GLU A 139 -12.43 -14.38 0.36
N ARG A 140 -12.37 -13.27 -0.41
CA ARG A 140 -12.28 -13.39 -1.86
C ARG A 140 -10.93 -13.93 -2.32
N MET A 141 -9.83 -13.49 -1.72
CA MET A 141 -8.50 -14.04 -2.03
C MET A 141 -8.47 -15.56 -1.81
N GLU A 142 -9.03 -16.05 -0.70
CA GLU A 142 -9.13 -17.48 -0.40
C GLU A 142 -9.94 -18.22 -1.47
N GLN A 143 -11.12 -17.70 -1.84
CA GLN A 143 -11.95 -18.28 -2.90
C GLN A 143 -11.22 -18.36 -4.24
N LEU A 144 -10.48 -17.30 -4.61
CA LEU A 144 -9.73 -17.26 -5.86
C LEU A 144 -8.63 -18.32 -5.89
N TYR A 145 -7.80 -18.40 -4.85
CA TYR A 145 -6.76 -19.42 -4.76
C TYR A 145 -7.33 -20.85 -4.72
N ALA A 146 -8.47 -21.07 -4.06
CA ALA A 146 -9.14 -22.36 -4.03
C ALA A 146 -9.78 -22.74 -5.38
N SER A 147 -10.17 -21.74 -6.18
CA SER A 147 -10.85 -21.98 -7.46
C SER A 147 -9.93 -22.50 -8.56
N ASP A 148 -8.65 -22.12 -8.56
CA ASP A 148 -7.70 -22.51 -9.60
C ASP A 148 -6.25 -22.46 -9.11
N ASN A 149 -5.59 -23.63 -9.13
CA ASN A 149 -4.20 -23.77 -8.70
C ASN A 149 -3.17 -23.08 -9.63
N ARG A 150 -3.58 -22.64 -10.82
CA ARG A 150 -2.74 -21.85 -11.73
C ARG A 150 -2.53 -20.45 -11.20
N LEU A 151 -3.45 -19.91 -10.41
CA LEU A 151 -3.30 -18.60 -9.78
C LEU A 151 -2.19 -18.65 -8.72
N LYS A 152 -1.16 -17.82 -8.91
CA LYS A 152 0.03 -17.76 -8.07
C LYS A 152 0.06 -16.53 -7.19
N TYR A 153 -0.64 -15.48 -7.59
CA TYR A 153 -0.72 -14.26 -6.82
C TYR A 153 -2.07 -13.58 -6.97
N VAL A 154 -2.62 -13.07 -5.88
CA VAL A 154 -3.82 -12.23 -5.86
C VAL A 154 -3.43 -10.89 -5.24
N LEU A 155 -3.52 -9.83 -6.03
CA LEU A 155 -3.23 -8.47 -5.58
C LEU A 155 -4.54 -7.72 -5.35
N VAL A 156 -4.77 -7.34 -4.10
CA VAL A 156 -5.81 -6.37 -3.73
C VAL A 156 -5.17 -4.98 -3.74
N PHE A 157 -5.75 -4.04 -4.49
CA PHE A 157 -5.25 -2.68 -4.56
C PHE A 157 -6.38 -1.66 -4.72
N LYS A 158 -6.09 -0.41 -4.35
CA LYS A 158 -7.01 0.72 -4.49
C LYS A 158 -6.34 1.87 -5.22
N ASN A 159 -7.11 2.54 -6.06
CA ASN A 159 -6.75 3.80 -6.70
C ASN A 159 -7.78 4.87 -6.27
N TYR A 160 -7.39 5.78 -5.39
CA TYR A 160 -8.28 6.83 -4.88
C TYR A 160 -7.86 8.22 -5.35
N GLY A 161 -8.71 8.86 -6.15
CA GLY A 161 -8.46 10.18 -6.74
C GLY A 161 -7.75 10.14 -8.10
N LEU A 162 -7.87 11.24 -8.84
CA LEU A 162 -7.39 11.35 -10.22
C LEU A 162 -5.87 11.15 -10.36
N ALA A 163 -5.06 11.73 -9.47
CA ALA A 163 -3.60 11.60 -9.50
C ALA A 163 -3.13 10.18 -9.15
N ALA A 164 -3.99 9.36 -8.53
CA ALA A 164 -3.74 7.94 -8.26
C ALA A 164 -4.25 7.01 -9.37
N GLY A 165 -4.79 7.55 -10.47
CA GLY A 165 -5.37 6.77 -11.56
C GLY A 165 -6.79 6.26 -11.30
N GLY A 166 -7.50 6.84 -10.32
CA GLY A 166 -8.91 6.56 -10.10
C GLY A 166 -9.77 7.13 -11.24
N SER A 167 -10.41 6.27 -12.02
CA SER A 167 -11.27 6.66 -13.14
C SER A 167 -12.72 6.94 -12.72
N ILE A 168 -13.18 6.32 -11.63
CA ILE A 168 -14.51 6.48 -11.06
C ILE A 168 -14.37 7.11 -9.66
N PRO A 169 -15.07 8.23 -9.37
CA PRO A 169 -14.96 8.89 -8.06
C PRO A 169 -15.47 8.05 -6.89
N HIS A 170 -16.46 7.18 -7.15
CA HIS A 170 -17.03 6.28 -6.15
C HIS A 170 -15.95 5.39 -5.55
N THR A 171 -15.89 5.29 -4.22
CA THR A 171 -14.85 4.51 -3.54
C THR A 171 -14.93 3.02 -3.90
N HIS A 172 -13.88 2.52 -4.56
CA HIS A 172 -13.76 1.11 -4.93
C HIS A 172 -12.30 0.67 -4.85
N SER A 173 -12.11 -0.63 -4.72
CA SER A 173 -10.84 -1.34 -4.82
C SER A 173 -10.95 -2.41 -5.89
N GLN A 174 -9.83 -2.97 -6.29
CA GLN A 174 -9.74 -3.97 -7.34
C GLN A 174 -8.95 -5.16 -6.85
N ILE A 175 -9.32 -6.33 -7.37
CA ILE A 175 -8.65 -7.60 -7.11
C ILE A 175 -8.24 -8.18 -8.45
N ILE A 176 -6.94 -8.42 -8.62
CA ILE A 176 -6.40 -9.10 -9.81
C ILE A 176 -5.70 -10.38 -9.36
N ALA A 177 -6.17 -11.51 -9.90
CA ALA A 177 -5.54 -12.81 -9.70
C ALA A 177 -4.74 -13.20 -10.94
N THR A 178 -3.45 -13.48 -10.76
CA THR A 178 -2.49 -13.74 -11.83
C THR A 178 -1.85 -15.13 -11.72
N PRO A 179 -1.49 -15.77 -12.85
CA PRO A 179 -0.75 -17.03 -12.88
C PRO A 179 0.76 -16.84 -12.68
N VAL A 180 1.20 -15.59 -12.54
CA VAL A 180 2.60 -15.21 -12.32
C VAL A 180 2.70 -14.31 -11.10
N VAL A 181 3.81 -14.41 -10.39
CA VAL A 181 4.13 -13.49 -9.29
C VAL A 181 4.78 -12.23 -9.88
N PRO A 182 4.27 -11.02 -9.60
CA PRO A 182 4.87 -9.78 -10.06
C PRO A 182 6.32 -9.63 -9.60
N GLN A 183 7.16 -8.96 -10.41
CA GLN A 183 8.60 -8.86 -10.13
C GLN A 183 8.90 -8.23 -8.76
N ASN A 184 8.16 -7.17 -8.37
CA ASN A 184 8.38 -6.52 -7.07
C ASN A 184 8.17 -7.50 -5.91
N VAL A 185 7.08 -8.27 -5.94
CA VAL A 185 6.78 -9.28 -4.92
C VAL A 185 7.82 -10.40 -4.92
N HIS A 186 8.26 -10.83 -6.11
CA HIS A 186 9.34 -11.80 -6.23
C HIS A 186 10.64 -11.28 -5.59
N ASP A 187 11.01 -10.03 -5.84
CA ASP A 187 12.19 -9.39 -5.26
C ASP A 187 12.08 -9.29 -3.73
N GLU A 188 10.91 -8.93 -3.20
CA GLU A 188 10.69 -8.93 -1.76
C GLU A 188 10.89 -10.31 -1.15
N VAL A 189 10.32 -11.36 -1.76
CA VAL A 189 10.46 -12.74 -1.26
C VAL A 189 11.92 -13.20 -1.32
N GLU A 190 12.61 -12.97 -2.43
CA GLU A 190 14.00 -13.39 -2.61
C GLU A 190 14.94 -12.67 -1.63
N ASN A 191 14.80 -11.35 -1.47
CA ASN A 191 15.66 -10.60 -0.53
C ASN A 191 15.31 -10.90 0.92
N SER A 192 14.03 -11.14 1.23
CA SER A 192 13.59 -11.66 2.53
C SER A 192 14.24 -13.01 2.84
N HIS A 193 14.24 -13.92 1.87
CA HIS A 193 14.84 -15.25 2.00
C HIS A 193 16.35 -15.14 2.27
N ARG A 194 17.07 -14.32 1.48
CA ARG A 194 18.50 -14.06 1.69
C ARG A 194 18.81 -13.49 3.06
N HIS A 195 17.99 -12.55 3.54
CA HIS A 195 18.15 -11.98 4.88
C HIS A 195 17.96 -13.05 5.95
N HIS A 196 16.89 -13.84 5.86
CA HIS A 196 16.61 -14.92 6.79
C HIS A 196 17.69 -16.01 6.79
N GLN A 197 18.22 -16.40 5.63
CA GLN A 197 19.35 -17.35 5.56
C GLN A 197 20.61 -16.82 6.29
N LYS A 198 20.86 -15.51 6.21
CA LYS A 198 22.05 -14.89 6.79
C LYS A 198 21.92 -14.62 8.29
N TYR A 199 20.75 -14.18 8.74
CA TYR A 199 20.54 -13.67 10.11
C TYR A 199 19.59 -14.53 10.95
N GLY A 200 18.87 -15.48 10.35
CA GLY A 200 17.88 -16.32 11.03
C GLY A 200 16.61 -15.58 11.43
N GLN A 201 16.34 -14.41 10.84
CA GLN A 201 15.19 -13.55 11.17
C GLN A 201 14.49 -13.06 9.90
N CYS A 202 13.18 -12.80 10.00
CA CYS A 202 12.43 -12.14 8.93
C CYS A 202 12.87 -10.69 8.78
N ILE A 203 13.12 -10.24 7.56
CA ILE A 203 13.58 -8.86 7.29
C ILE A 203 12.57 -7.80 7.72
N PHE A 204 11.28 -8.07 7.62
CA PHE A 204 10.22 -7.17 8.07
C PHE A 204 10.10 -7.15 9.59
N CYS A 205 10.28 -8.27 10.27
CA CYS A 205 10.35 -8.28 11.74
C CYS A 205 11.55 -7.44 12.22
N THR A 206 12.71 -7.56 11.57
CA THR A 206 13.86 -6.68 11.85
C THR A 206 13.52 -5.21 11.60
N LEU A 207 12.80 -4.88 10.52
CA LEU A 207 12.35 -3.52 10.24
C LEU A 207 11.43 -2.97 11.36
N ILE A 208 10.51 -3.79 11.86
CA ILE A 208 9.61 -3.45 12.96
C ILE A 208 10.39 -3.27 14.27
N ASP A 209 11.28 -4.21 14.61
CA ASP A 209 12.13 -4.13 15.81
C ASP A 209 13.01 -2.87 15.78
N GLU A 210 13.61 -2.56 14.63
CA GLU A 210 14.37 -1.33 14.43
C GLU A 210 13.48 -0.10 14.67
N ALA A 211 12.27 -0.07 14.08
CA ALA A 211 11.29 1.00 14.27
C ALA A 211 10.86 1.21 15.72
N LEU A 212 10.86 0.14 16.53
CA LEU A 212 10.41 0.20 17.92
C LEU A 212 11.52 0.44 18.95
N SER A 213 12.79 0.17 18.62
CA SER A 213 13.85 0.05 19.63
C SER A 213 15.15 0.81 19.37
N TYR A 214 15.40 1.25 18.13
CA TYR A 214 16.76 1.66 17.78
C TYR A 214 17.00 3.17 17.94
N GLU A 215 18.03 3.57 18.69
CA GLU A 215 18.54 4.93 18.73
C GLU A 215 20.03 4.92 18.31
N ALA A 216 20.35 5.40 17.10
CA ALA A 216 21.73 5.50 16.62
C ALA A 216 22.22 6.96 16.65
N THR A 217 23.27 7.20 17.41
CA THR A 217 24.00 8.48 17.36
C THR A 217 25.32 8.26 16.63
N ILE A 218 25.43 8.83 15.42
CA ILE A 218 26.64 8.86 14.61
C ILE A 218 27.45 10.08 15.02
N TYR A 219 28.65 9.85 15.53
CA TYR A 219 29.61 10.90 15.88
C TYR A 219 30.62 11.12 14.75
N ASP A 220 31.05 12.36 14.55
CA ASP A 220 32.26 12.63 13.79
C ASP A 220 33.47 12.10 14.57
N ARG A 221 34.25 11.21 13.95
CA ARG A 221 35.39 10.56 14.60
C ARG A 221 36.52 11.51 14.99
N LYS A 222 36.60 12.70 14.41
CA LYS A 222 37.66 13.70 14.68
C LYS A 222 37.20 14.77 15.67
N SER A 223 35.99 15.31 15.51
CA SER A 223 35.49 16.37 16.40
C SER A 223 34.72 15.86 17.62
N GLY A 224 34.26 14.60 17.60
CA GLY A 224 33.38 14.07 18.65
C GLY A 224 31.96 14.66 18.60
N GLU A 225 31.66 15.51 17.63
CA GLU A 225 30.34 16.11 17.47
C GLU A 225 29.33 15.07 16.94
N ILE A 226 28.08 15.19 17.36
CA ILE A 226 26.99 14.38 16.82
C ILE A 226 26.76 14.80 15.37
N LYS A 227 27.18 13.94 14.44
CA LYS A 227 26.92 14.09 13.00
C LYS A 227 25.45 13.83 12.67
N ARG A 228 24.88 12.81 13.31
CA ARG A 228 23.47 12.43 13.12
C ARG A 228 22.96 11.70 14.34
N LYS A 229 21.75 12.02 14.77
CA LYS A 229 20.99 11.23 15.74
C LYS A 229 19.78 10.67 14.99
N ILE A 230 19.65 9.35 14.95
CA ILE A 230 18.52 8.65 14.36
C ILE A 230 17.82 7.95 15.51
N ASP A 231 16.75 8.54 16.01
CA ASP A 231 15.80 7.85 16.88
C ASP A 231 14.81 7.12 15.97
N VAL A 232 14.91 5.80 15.81
CA VAL A 232 14.11 5.08 14.82
C VAL A 232 12.64 4.96 15.26
N GLY A 233 12.34 5.17 16.55
CA GLY A 233 10.98 5.45 17.04
C GLY A 233 10.32 6.65 16.34
N GLN A 234 11.11 7.54 15.74
CA GLN A 234 10.62 8.66 14.95
C GLN A 234 9.96 8.26 13.61
N TYR A 235 9.97 6.99 13.21
CA TYR A 235 9.30 6.53 12.00
C TYR A 235 7.94 5.90 12.27
N VAL A 236 7.60 5.60 13.53
CA VAL A 236 6.27 5.11 13.89
C VAL A 236 5.25 6.24 13.77
N ILE A 237 4.15 5.99 13.07
CA ILE A 237 3.04 6.93 12.86
C ILE A 237 1.89 6.60 13.80
N GLU A 238 1.51 5.33 13.84
CA GLU A 238 0.43 4.79 14.64
C GLU A 238 0.82 3.39 15.12
N ARG A 239 0.25 2.98 16.26
CA ARG A 239 0.44 1.64 16.81
C ARG A 239 -0.80 1.22 17.57
N SER A 240 -1.09 -0.06 17.54
CA SER A 240 -2.11 -0.70 18.35
C SER A 240 -1.54 -1.95 19.06
N GLU A 241 -2.42 -2.83 19.52
CA GLU A 241 -2.04 -4.09 20.16
C GLU A 241 -1.33 -5.03 19.18
N HIS A 242 -1.84 -5.14 17.94
CA HIS A 242 -1.34 -6.11 16.96
C HIS A 242 -0.69 -5.49 15.73
N PHE A 243 -0.80 -4.17 15.51
CA PHE A 243 -0.30 -3.53 14.29
C PHE A 243 0.55 -2.29 14.56
N VAL A 244 1.43 -1.99 13.62
CA VAL A 244 2.22 -0.76 13.56
C VAL A 244 2.13 -0.14 12.18
N ALA A 245 1.91 1.17 12.13
CA ALA A 245 2.04 1.97 10.92
C ALA A 245 3.37 2.73 10.97
N ILE A 246 4.25 2.50 10.00
CA ILE A 246 5.58 3.09 9.93
C ILE A 246 5.78 3.88 8.64
N LYS A 247 6.59 4.92 8.73
CA LYS A 247 7.14 5.66 7.58
C LYS A 247 8.45 4.99 7.14
N PRO A 248 8.52 4.31 5.98
CA PRO A 248 9.73 3.60 5.59
C PRO A 248 10.94 4.52 5.48
N PHE A 249 12.11 4.06 5.94
CA PHE A 249 13.36 4.82 5.84
C PHE A 249 13.69 5.20 4.39
N ALA A 250 13.44 4.32 3.44
CA ALA A 250 13.56 4.56 2.00
C ALA A 250 12.18 4.64 1.35
N SER A 251 11.39 5.67 1.72
CA SER A 251 10.06 5.90 1.15
C SER A 251 10.11 6.41 -0.29
N ARG A 252 9.57 5.65 -1.24
CA ARG A 252 9.41 6.03 -2.66
C ARG A 252 8.50 7.24 -2.81
N TYR A 253 7.43 7.28 -2.00
CA TYR A 253 6.49 8.39 -1.97
C TYR A 253 6.72 9.26 -0.73
N GLU A 254 6.60 10.57 -0.90
CA GLU A 254 6.87 11.57 0.15
C GLU A 254 6.12 11.26 1.45
N TRP A 255 4.89 10.76 1.34
CA TRP A 255 4.00 10.45 2.46
C TRP A 255 3.63 8.96 2.56
N GLU A 256 4.43 8.09 1.94
CA GLU A 256 4.27 6.63 2.05
C GLU A 256 4.19 6.15 3.50
N VAL A 257 3.27 5.23 3.80
CA VAL A 257 3.13 4.57 5.11
C VAL A 257 2.90 3.09 4.88
N HIS A 258 3.59 2.24 5.64
CA HIS A 258 3.38 0.80 5.64
C HIS A 258 2.69 0.40 6.95
N ILE A 259 1.68 -0.47 6.88
CA ILE A 259 1.05 -1.08 8.06
C ILE A 259 1.41 -2.56 8.09
N LEU A 260 2.03 -3.00 9.18
CA LEU A 260 2.50 -4.36 9.38
C LEU A 260 1.96 -4.93 10.70
N PRO A 261 1.66 -6.24 10.78
CA PRO A 261 1.45 -6.90 12.05
C PRO A 261 2.73 -6.91 12.90
N LEU A 262 2.57 -6.75 14.21
CA LEU A 262 3.68 -6.82 15.17
C LEU A 262 4.18 -8.26 15.34
N GLU A 263 3.27 -9.23 15.29
CA GLU A 263 3.62 -10.65 15.28
C GLU A 263 3.91 -11.11 13.85
N HIS A 264 4.85 -12.04 13.70
CA HIS A 264 5.23 -12.56 12.40
C HIS A 264 4.04 -13.26 11.73
N ALA A 265 3.57 -12.70 10.61
CA ALA A 265 2.53 -13.30 9.77
C ALA A 265 2.91 -13.19 8.29
N PRO A 266 3.18 -14.30 7.59
CA PRO A 266 3.61 -14.24 6.18
C PRO A 266 2.47 -13.98 5.21
N ASP A 267 1.25 -14.38 5.56
CA ASP A 267 0.11 -14.40 4.64
C ASP A 267 -1.10 -13.71 5.26
N PHE A 268 -1.63 -12.72 4.55
CA PHE A 268 -2.86 -12.01 4.88
C PHE A 268 -4.06 -12.94 5.00
N LEU A 269 -4.08 -14.10 4.32
CA LEU A 269 -5.14 -15.10 4.47
C LEU A 269 -5.29 -15.61 5.91
N GLN A 270 -4.25 -15.49 6.73
CA GLN A 270 -4.25 -15.96 8.12
C GLN A 270 -4.83 -14.93 9.12
N VAL A 271 -5.19 -13.73 8.65
CA VAL A 271 -5.72 -12.67 9.53
C VAL A 271 -7.08 -13.07 10.10
N THR A 272 -7.28 -12.94 11.41
CA THR A 272 -8.54 -13.28 12.08
C THR A 272 -9.48 -12.06 12.17
N PRO A 273 -10.79 -12.24 12.43
CA PRO A 273 -11.70 -11.12 12.64
C PRO A 273 -11.26 -10.16 13.75
N GLU A 274 -10.65 -10.66 14.82
CA GLU A 274 -10.12 -9.85 15.93
C GLU A 274 -8.97 -8.97 15.46
N LEU A 275 -8.02 -9.55 14.70
CA LEU A 275 -6.91 -8.80 14.09
C LEU A 275 -7.42 -7.76 13.09
N LEU A 276 -8.46 -8.08 12.30
CA LEU A 276 -9.06 -7.13 11.37
C LEU A 276 -9.72 -5.93 12.08
N ALA A 277 -10.31 -6.14 13.26
CA ALA A 277 -10.88 -5.06 14.06
C ALA A 277 -9.79 -4.10 14.57
N ASP A 278 -8.67 -4.63 15.06
CA ASP A 278 -7.54 -3.80 15.50
C ASP A 278 -6.86 -3.07 14.32
N PHE A 279 -6.66 -3.79 13.21
CA PHE A 279 -6.13 -3.25 11.96
C PHE A 279 -6.99 -2.07 11.44
N ALA A 280 -8.31 -2.21 11.49
CA ALA A 280 -9.24 -1.18 11.03
C ALA A 280 -9.04 0.15 11.78
N GLY A 281 -8.82 0.10 13.10
CA GLY A 281 -8.53 1.27 13.90
C GLY A 281 -7.21 1.95 13.51
N VAL A 282 -6.13 1.18 13.33
CA VAL A 282 -4.82 1.71 12.89
C VAL A 282 -4.91 2.32 11.50
N LEU A 283 -5.57 1.64 10.55
CA LEU A 283 -5.74 2.13 9.20
C LEU A 283 -6.58 3.42 9.17
N LYS A 284 -7.70 3.46 9.90
CA LYS A 284 -8.55 4.65 10.01
C LYS A 284 -7.77 5.86 10.50
N ARG A 285 -7.04 5.71 11.62
CA ARG A 285 -6.24 6.79 12.21
C ARG A 285 -5.07 7.22 11.32
N THR A 286 -4.44 6.27 10.63
CA THR A 286 -3.37 6.54 9.66
C THR A 286 -3.90 7.36 8.48
N MET A 287 -5.02 6.95 7.90
CA MET A 287 -5.64 7.66 6.77
C MET A 287 -6.18 9.04 7.17
N ALA A 288 -6.67 9.21 8.39
CA ALA A 288 -7.09 10.52 8.91
C ALA A 288 -5.90 11.49 9.02
N ARG A 289 -4.73 11.02 9.46
CA ARG A 289 -3.51 11.84 9.52
C ARG A 289 -3.00 12.22 8.15
N LEU A 290 -2.99 11.26 7.22
CA LEU A 290 -2.64 11.51 5.84
C LEU A 290 -3.56 12.57 5.22
N ASP A 291 -4.88 12.47 5.44
CA ASP A 291 -5.82 13.46 4.92
C ASP A 291 -5.66 14.84 5.58
N ALA A 292 -5.38 14.89 6.88
CA ALA A 292 -5.15 16.14 7.62
C ALA A 292 -3.88 16.87 7.14
N VAL A 293 -2.80 16.14 6.85
CA VAL A 293 -1.54 16.74 6.37
C VAL A 293 -1.63 17.14 4.89
N LEU A 294 -2.33 16.36 4.08
CA LEU A 294 -2.41 16.56 2.63
C LEU A 294 -3.62 17.38 2.18
N GLU A 295 -4.59 17.62 3.07
CA GLU A 295 -5.86 18.28 2.78
C GLU A 295 -6.57 17.65 1.57
N GLY A 296 -6.63 16.32 1.50
CA GLY A 296 -7.22 15.58 0.37
C GLY A 296 -6.29 14.57 -0.23
N ALA A 297 -5.89 13.59 0.59
CA ALA A 297 -4.98 12.55 0.16
C ALA A 297 -5.58 11.79 -1.04
N GLN A 298 -4.92 11.88 -2.18
CA GLN A 298 -5.10 10.95 -3.30
C GLN A 298 -4.00 9.90 -3.18
N TYR A 299 -4.36 8.62 -3.27
CA TYR A 299 -3.43 7.56 -2.90
C TYR A 299 -3.73 6.27 -3.64
N ASN A 300 -2.68 5.46 -3.76
CA ASN A 300 -2.84 4.04 -3.98
C ASN A 300 -2.62 3.32 -2.64
N TYR A 301 -3.28 2.19 -2.43
CA TYR A 301 -2.75 1.20 -1.51
C TYR A 301 -2.79 -0.17 -2.14
N PHE A 302 -2.02 -1.09 -1.59
CA PHE A 302 -2.06 -2.48 -1.99
C PHE A 302 -1.59 -3.39 -0.85
N ILE A 303 -2.16 -4.59 -0.81
CA ILE A 303 -1.84 -5.62 0.18
C ILE A 303 -0.82 -6.57 -0.44
N HIS A 304 0.36 -6.63 0.15
CA HIS A 304 1.36 -7.63 -0.19
C HIS A 304 1.22 -8.82 0.75
N SER A 305 0.89 -9.97 0.16
CA SER A 305 0.75 -11.25 0.86
C SER A 305 1.72 -12.29 0.33
N GLN A 306 1.86 -13.42 1.02
CA GLN A 306 2.66 -14.55 0.55
C GLN A 306 2.18 -15.03 -0.83
N PRO A 307 3.06 -15.12 -1.84
CA PRO A 307 2.72 -15.74 -3.12
C PRO A 307 2.57 -17.25 -2.99
N HIS A 308 1.74 -17.84 -3.85
CA HIS A 308 1.45 -19.27 -3.88
C HIS A 308 2.23 -19.95 -5.01
N GLY A 309 2.71 -21.16 -4.74
CA GLY A 309 3.45 -21.99 -5.70
C GLY A 309 4.64 -22.69 -5.06
N GLU A 310 5.14 -23.74 -5.70
CA GLU A 310 6.24 -24.57 -5.18
C GLU A 310 7.50 -23.75 -4.88
N SER A 311 7.83 -22.78 -5.76
CA SER A 311 8.98 -21.89 -5.59
C SER A 311 8.89 -20.97 -4.36
N PHE A 312 7.71 -20.84 -3.75
CA PHE A 312 7.46 -19.94 -2.63
C PHE A 312 7.02 -20.69 -1.35
N ALA A 313 7.01 -22.03 -1.37
CA ALA A 313 6.54 -22.83 -0.24
C ALA A 313 7.29 -22.56 1.07
N ASP A 314 8.60 -22.27 0.97
CA ASP A 314 9.48 -22.06 2.12
C ASP A 314 9.65 -20.59 2.54
N CYS A 315 8.93 -19.65 1.92
CA CYS A 315 9.09 -18.23 2.24
C CYS A 315 8.38 -17.80 3.53
N GLY A 316 7.52 -18.64 4.10
CA GLY A 316 6.67 -18.28 5.25
C GLY A 316 7.42 -17.87 6.52
N LYS A 317 8.69 -18.27 6.70
CA LYS A 317 9.52 -17.82 7.84
C LYS A 317 10.27 -16.51 7.56
N SER A 318 10.46 -16.18 6.29
CA SER A 318 11.24 -15.02 5.85
C SER A 318 10.38 -13.84 5.44
N TYR A 319 9.15 -14.09 4.99
CA TYR A 319 8.24 -13.08 4.45
C TYR A 319 7.19 -12.66 5.49
N HIS A 320 6.64 -11.45 5.32
CA HIS A 320 5.67 -10.85 6.23
C HIS A 320 4.70 -10.01 5.42
N TRP A 321 3.40 -10.29 5.52
CA TRP A 321 2.40 -9.52 4.80
C TRP A 321 2.34 -8.08 5.33
N HIS A 322 2.01 -7.13 4.46
CA HIS A 322 1.89 -5.73 4.84
C HIS A 322 0.97 -4.98 3.88
N LEU A 323 0.41 -3.86 4.36
CA LEU A 323 -0.30 -2.89 3.52
C LEU A 323 0.63 -1.72 3.24
N GLU A 324 0.83 -1.39 1.96
CA GLU A 324 1.52 -0.16 1.56
C GLU A 324 0.52 0.91 1.14
N ILE A 325 0.62 2.10 1.72
CA ILE A 325 -0.18 3.28 1.36
C ILE A 325 0.75 4.30 0.71
N CYS A 326 0.43 4.68 -0.52
CA CYS A 326 1.26 5.50 -1.39
C CYS A 326 0.52 6.77 -1.83
N PRO A 327 0.52 7.85 -1.01
CA PRO A 327 -0.08 9.12 -1.40
C PRO A 327 0.66 9.76 -2.58
N ARG A 328 -0.11 10.31 -3.53
CA ARG A 328 0.39 10.93 -4.75
C ARG A 328 0.45 12.44 -4.58
N THR A 329 1.65 12.97 -4.33
CA THR A 329 1.94 14.41 -4.24
C THR A 329 2.87 14.92 -5.33
N THR A 330 3.44 14.02 -6.12
CA THR A 330 4.40 14.33 -7.17
C THR A 330 4.20 13.40 -8.36
N ILE A 331 4.42 13.95 -9.56
CA ILE A 331 4.45 13.17 -10.81
C ILE A 331 5.89 12.69 -11.04
N PRO A 332 6.12 11.39 -11.28
CA PRO A 332 7.45 10.88 -11.60
C PRO A 332 8.06 11.58 -12.81
N THR A 333 9.33 11.95 -12.70
CA THR A 333 10.11 12.61 -13.75
C THR A 333 10.90 11.60 -14.58
N GLY A 334 11.46 12.04 -15.72
CA GLY A 334 12.23 11.16 -16.60
C GLY A 334 13.46 10.50 -15.93
N PHE A 335 14.01 11.10 -14.87
CA PHE A 335 15.06 10.45 -14.08
C PHE A 335 14.52 9.22 -13.32
N GLU A 336 13.36 9.37 -12.69
CA GLU A 336 12.74 8.29 -11.90
C GLU A 336 12.29 7.15 -12.83
N LEU A 337 11.64 7.51 -13.95
CA LEU A 337 11.23 6.55 -14.97
C LEU A 337 12.40 5.83 -15.65
N GLY A 338 13.54 6.52 -15.85
CA GLY A 338 14.70 5.97 -16.55
C GLY A 338 15.68 5.19 -15.67
N SER A 339 15.75 5.50 -14.36
CA SER A 339 16.71 4.88 -13.44
C SER A 339 16.11 3.84 -12.51
N GLY A 340 14.78 3.88 -12.29
CA GLY A 340 14.11 3.10 -11.25
C GLY A 340 14.24 3.70 -9.84
N LEU A 341 15.12 4.69 -9.64
CA LEU A 341 15.29 5.37 -8.35
C LEU A 341 14.28 6.49 -8.17
N PHE A 342 13.80 6.68 -6.94
CA PHE A 342 12.81 7.70 -6.61
C PHE A 342 13.45 8.96 -6.04
N VAL A 343 12.80 10.12 -6.20
CA VAL A 343 13.27 11.38 -5.60
C VAL A 343 12.24 11.93 -4.62
N SER A 344 12.59 11.94 -3.33
CA SER A 344 11.74 12.56 -2.30
C SER A 344 12.24 13.97 -1.97
N THR A 345 11.31 14.94 -1.89
CA THR A 345 11.63 16.31 -1.48
C THR A 345 11.39 16.57 0.01
N ILE A 346 10.91 15.57 0.75
CA ILE A 346 10.78 15.59 2.20
C ILE A 346 11.59 14.43 2.80
N SER A 347 12.23 14.66 3.95
CA SER A 347 12.86 13.56 4.67
C SER A 347 11.77 12.68 5.31
N PRO A 348 11.94 11.35 5.38
CA PRO A 348 10.96 10.49 6.06
C PRO A 348 10.87 10.82 7.55
N GLU A 349 11.91 11.33 8.19
CA GLU A 349 11.88 11.83 9.57
C GLU A 349 10.88 12.99 9.73
N ASP A 350 10.99 14.02 8.87
CA ASP A 350 10.08 15.18 8.90
C ASP A 350 8.66 14.80 8.52
N ALA A 351 8.50 13.91 7.53
CA ALA A 351 7.19 13.41 7.12
C ALA A 351 6.51 12.66 8.28
N ALA A 352 7.26 11.79 8.97
CA ALA A 352 6.74 11.03 10.09
C ALA A 352 6.38 11.93 11.29
N ALA A 353 7.22 12.92 11.60
CA ALA A 353 6.93 13.91 12.64
C ALA A 353 5.63 14.66 12.35
N LYS A 354 5.47 15.17 11.13
CA LYS A 354 4.24 15.89 10.72
C LYS A 354 2.99 15.02 10.83
N LEU A 355 3.07 13.75 10.45
CA LEU A 355 1.94 12.83 10.58
C LEU A 355 1.60 12.56 12.04
N ARG A 356 2.60 12.33 12.91
CA ARG A 356 2.37 12.13 14.36
C ARG A 356 1.79 13.35 15.06
N ASP A 357 2.23 14.54 14.68
CA ASP A 357 1.83 15.80 15.32
C ASP A 357 0.36 16.17 15.07
N VAL A 358 -0.27 15.52 14.07
CA VAL A 358 -1.71 15.64 13.85
C VAL A 358 -2.46 15.07 15.05
N ARG A 359 -3.24 15.94 15.70
CA ARG A 359 -4.23 15.55 16.72
C ARG A 359 -5.54 15.20 16.03
N LEU A 360 -5.95 13.94 16.14
CA LEU A 360 -7.27 13.53 15.69
C LEU A 360 -8.31 13.82 16.76
N GLU A 361 -9.45 14.36 16.34
CA GLU A 361 -10.69 14.36 17.12
C GLU A 361 -11.37 13.01 16.81
N LEU A 362 -11.15 12.01 17.67
CA LEU A 362 -11.74 10.67 17.54
C LEU A 362 -13.02 10.54 18.35
#